data_AF-A0A2E5FGG1-F1
#
_entry.id   AF-A0A2E5FGG1-F1
#
_cell.length_a   1.000
_cell.length_b   1.000
_cell.length_c   1.000
_cell.angle_alpha   90.00
_cell.angle_beta   90.00
_cell.angle_gamma   90.00
#
_symmetry.space_group_name_H-M   'P 1'
#
loop_
_entity.id
_entity.type
_entity.pdbx_description
1 polymer ?
#
loop_
_entity_poly.entity_id
_entity_poly.type
_entity_poly.pdbx_seq_one_letter_code
_entity_poly.pdbx_strand_id
1 'polypeptide(L)' 'MNKNIIFFILLTLGSCQDSNNQNNSEYHLSLINPTWESHISEIFTEHCVTCHSDGNVADFSLETYDQVKDK' A
#
# COMPACT_ATOMS: atom_id res chain seq x y z
N MET A 1 -43.56 -43.09 -9.98
CA MET A 1 -42.58 -42.02 -10.31
C MET A 1 -42.97 -40.82 -9.47
N ASN A 2 -42.11 -40.19 -8.65
CA ASN A 2 -41.22 -39.10 -9.05
C ASN A 2 -40.18 -38.91 -7.92
N LYS A 3 -39.15 -39.76 -7.86
CA LYS A 3 -38.19 -39.78 -6.73
C LYS A 3 -36.78 -39.32 -7.12
N ASN A 4 -36.64 -38.78 -8.33
CA ASN A 4 -35.36 -38.44 -8.95
C ASN A 4 -35.23 -36.94 -9.32
N ILE A 5 -36.14 -36.08 -8.86
CA ILE A 5 -36.11 -34.63 -9.17
C ILE A 5 -35.56 -33.78 -8.01
N ILE A 6 -35.51 -34.31 -6.80
CA ILE A 6 -35.11 -33.54 -5.61
C ILE A 6 -33.58 -33.49 -5.43
N PHE A 7 -32.81 -34.31 -6.15
CA PHE A 7 -31.36 -34.40 -5.94
C PHE A 7 -30.53 -33.34 -6.70
N PHE A 8 -31.13 -32.59 -7.63
CA PHE A 8 -30.40 -31.65 -8.50
C PHE A 8 -30.54 -30.17 -8.12
N ILE A 9 -31.36 -29.83 -7.12
CA ILE A 9 -31.63 -28.42 -6.71
C ILE A 9 -30.63 -27.92 -5.63
N LEU A 10 -29.73 -28.76 -5.15
CA LEU A 10 -28.80 -28.40 -4.07
C LEU A 10 -27.42 -27.88 -4.53
N LEU A 11 -27.21 -27.63 -5.83
CA LEU A 11 -25.86 -27.42 -6.38
C LEU A 11 -25.55 -26.04 -6.98
N THR A 12 -26.41 -25.03 -6.82
CA THR A 12 -26.23 -23.76 -7.56
C THR A 12 -26.13 -22.47 -6.73
N LEU A 13 -26.00 -22.52 -5.41
CA LEU A 13 -25.97 -21.31 -4.57
C LEU A 13 -24.74 -21.23 -3.64
N GLY A 14 -23.55 -21.63 -4.11
CA GLY A 14 -22.39 -21.78 -3.23
C GLY A 14 -21.08 -21.18 -3.69
N SER A 15 -21.00 -20.33 -4.72
CA SER A 15 -19.71 -19.78 -5.14
C SER A 15 -19.80 -18.41 -5.80
N CYS A 16 -20.08 -17.38 -4.99
CA CYS A 16 -19.45 -16.07 -5.20
C CYS A 16 -18.54 -15.85 -4.00
N GLN A 17 -17.36 -16.47 -4.00
CA GLN A 17 -16.28 -16.02 -3.13
C GLN A 17 -15.67 -14.82 -3.84
N ASP A 18 -16.15 -13.62 -3.52
CA ASP A 18 -15.46 -12.39 -3.89
C ASP A 18 -14.12 -12.40 -3.15
N SER A 19 -13.08 -12.86 -3.86
CA SER A 19 -11.70 -12.82 -3.39
C SER A 19 -11.23 -11.37 -3.45
N ASN A 20 -11.83 -10.52 -2.63
CA ASN A 20 -11.26 -9.23 -2.32
C ASN A 20 -10.08 -9.51 -1.37
N ASN A 21 -8.93 -9.76 -1.98
CA ASN A 21 -7.64 -9.83 -1.31
C ASN A 21 -7.29 -8.41 -0.82
N GLN A 22 -7.97 -7.99 0.24
CA GLN A 22 -7.58 -6.84 1.03
C GLN A 22 -6.44 -7.28 1.94
N ASN A 23 -5.24 -7.37 1.36
CA ASN A 23 -4.01 -7.16 2.11
C ASN A 23 -3.94 -5.66 2.50
N ASN A 24 -4.97 -5.15 3.17
CA ASN A 24 -4.90 -3.88 3.85
C ASN A 24 -4.09 -4.20 5.12
N SER A 25 -2.77 -4.20 5.00
CA SER A 25 -1.95 -3.93 6.18
C SER A 25 -2.39 -2.55 6.64
N GLU A 26 -3.27 -2.55 7.62
CA GLU A 26 -3.70 -1.37 8.36
C GLU A 26 -2.42 -0.85 9.03
N TYR A 27 -1.73 0.04 8.31
CA TYR A 27 -0.46 0.57 8.77
C TYR A 27 -0.80 1.49 9.94
N HIS A 28 -0.59 0.98 11.15
CA HIS A 28 -0.93 1.67 12.38
C HIS A 28 0.10 2.79 12.64
N LEU A 29 0.14 3.78 11.74
CA LEU A 29 0.98 4.99 11.79
C LEU A 29 0.79 5.76 13.10
N SER A 30 -0.36 5.58 13.76
CA SER A 30 -0.70 6.22 15.03
C SER A 30 0.13 5.75 16.23
N LEU A 31 0.82 4.59 16.14
CA LEU A 31 1.63 4.09 17.25
C LEU A 31 3.09 4.55 17.22
N ILE A 32 3.61 4.91 16.05
CA ILE A 32 5.06 5.11 15.84
C ILE A 32 5.52 6.58 15.83
N ASN A 33 4.60 7.56 15.91
CA ASN A 33 4.91 9.01 15.90
C ASN A 33 6.15 9.33 15.05
N PRO A 34 6.11 9.04 13.73
CA PRO A 34 7.30 9.07 12.92
C PRO A 34 7.87 10.48 12.89
N THR A 35 9.19 10.58 13.02
CA THR A 35 9.91 11.84 12.85
C THR A 35 10.77 11.77 11.60
N TRP A 36 11.08 12.93 11.03
CA TRP A 36 11.93 13.02 9.85
C TRP A 36 13.25 12.25 10.05
N GLU A 37 14.00 12.60 11.11
CA GLU A 37 15.32 12.03 11.37
C GLU A 37 15.30 10.53 11.67
N SER A 38 14.26 10.02 12.32
CA SER A 38 14.24 8.63 12.80
C SER A 38 13.55 7.64 11.88
N HIS A 39 12.77 8.10 10.89
CA HIS A 39 11.97 7.19 10.06
C HIS A 39 11.92 7.57 8.59
N ILE A 40 12.01 8.86 8.25
CA ILE A 40 11.69 9.32 6.88
C ILE A 40 12.94 9.65 6.09
N SER A 41 13.96 10.24 6.71
CA SER A 41 15.19 10.69 6.03
C SER A 41 15.92 9.55 5.31
N GLU A 42 15.97 8.36 5.92
CA GLU A 42 16.60 7.16 5.34
C GLU A 42 15.86 6.71 4.07
N ILE A 43 14.53 6.66 4.10
CA ILE A 43 13.70 6.30 2.94
C ILE A 43 13.98 7.25 1.77
N PHE A 44 14.03 8.55 2.05
CA PHE A 44 14.34 9.56 1.02
C PHE A 44 15.76 9.41 0.49
N THR A 45 16.73 9.16 1.36
CA THR A 45 18.14 8.97 0.99
C THR A 45 18.29 7.75 0.07
N GLU A 46 17.68 6.62 0.42
CA GLU A 46 17.81 5.37 -0.32
C GLU A 46 17.07 5.36 -1.66
N HIS A 47 15.94 6.07 -1.75
CA HIS A 47 15.02 5.90 -2.87
C HIS A 47 14.77 7.16 -3.70
N CYS A 48 15.09 8.35 -3.19
CA CYS A 48 14.72 9.61 -3.83
C CYS A 48 15.92 10.49 -4.19
N VAL A 49 16.88 10.63 -3.26
CA VAL A 49 18.00 11.58 -3.36
C VAL A 49 18.90 11.32 -4.56
N THR A 50 19.03 10.07 -5.02
CA THR A 50 19.80 9.74 -6.24
C THR A 50 19.38 10.58 -7.46
N CYS A 51 18.09 10.90 -7.59
CA CYS A 51 17.58 11.78 -8.64
C CYS A 51 17.40 13.22 -8.15
N HIS A 52 17.01 13.39 -6.88
CA HIS A 52 16.64 14.65 -6.26
C HIS A 52 17.74 15.19 -5.34
N SER A 53 18.94 15.38 -5.89
CA SER A 53 20.00 16.21 -5.29
C SER A 53 20.31 17.39 -6.19
N ASP A 54 20.92 18.42 -5.61
CA ASP A 54 21.37 19.58 -6.38
C ASP A 54 22.34 19.15 -7.50
N GLY A 55 21.99 19.51 -8.73
CA GLY A 55 22.77 19.17 -9.93
C GLY A 55 22.52 17.79 -10.52
N ASN A 56 21.61 17.00 -9.94
CA ASN A 56 21.13 15.75 -10.53
C ASN A 56 19.97 15.99 -11.52
N VAL A 57 19.31 14.92 -11.94
CA VAL A 57 18.31 14.93 -13.03
C VAL A 57 17.04 15.70 -12.67
N ALA A 58 16.64 15.72 -11.40
CA ALA A 58 15.46 16.45 -10.97
C ALA A 58 15.79 17.91 -10.67
N ASP A 59 14.81 18.79 -10.87
CA ASP A 59 14.93 20.24 -10.75
C ASP A 59 14.75 20.76 -9.31
N PHE A 60 14.67 19.86 -8.33
CA PHE A 60 14.67 20.19 -6.90
C PHE A 60 15.33 19.10 -6.06
N SER A 61 15.94 19.54 -4.96
CA SER A 61 16.52 18.66 -3.94
C SER A 61 15.47 18.15 -2.96
N LEU A 62 15.70 16.95 -2.41
CA LEU A 62 14.92 16.29 -1.38
C LEU A 62 15.78 15.81 -0.19
N GLU A 63 16.94 16.42 0.01
CA GLU A 63 17.94 15.97 1.00
C GLU A 63 17.59 16.36 2.45
N THR A 64 16.71 17.34 2.64
CA THR A 64 16.36 17.87 3.96
C THR A 64 14.85 17.97 4.16
N TYR A 65 14.42 17.96 5.42
CA TYR A 65 13.01 18.15 5.77
C TYR A 65 12.42 19.42 5.16
N ASP A 66 13.14 20.55 5.21
CA ASP A 66 12.65 21.82 4.69
C ASP A 66 12.45 21.80 3.17
N GLN A 67 13.24 21.01 2.45
CA GLN A 67 13.08 20.83 1.01
C GLN A 67 11.92 19.90 0.66
N VAL A 68 11.56 18.96 1.55
CA VAL A 68 10.56 17.91 1.33
C VAL A 68 9.16 18.31 1.80
N LYS A 69 9.05 19.02 2.93
CA LYS A 69 7.77 19.27 3.64
C LYS A 69 6.71 20.00 2.81
N ASP A 70 7.13 20.71 1.77
CA ASP A 70 6.30 21.54 0.89
C ASP A 70 6.24 20.99 -0.55
N LYS A 71 6.74 19.77 -0.80
CA LYS A 71 6.67 19.08 -2.10
C LYS A 71 5.43 18.21 -2.18
#